data_AF-A0A3A0ERJ0-F1
#
_entry.id   AF-A0A3A0ERJ0-F1
#
_cell.length_a   1.000
_cell.length_b   1.000
_cell.length_c   1.000
_cell.angle_alpha   90.00
_cell.angle_beta   90.00
_cell.angle_gamma   90.00
#
_symmetry.space_group_name_H-M   'P 1'
#
loop_
_entity.id
_entity.type
_entity.pdbx_description
1 polymer ?
#
loop_
_entity_poly.entity_id
_entity_poly.type
_entity_poly.pdbx_seq_one_letter_code
_entity_poly.pdbx_strand_id
1 'polypeptide(L)'
;MSADAVAAPRPKFGRAVLGGAALGFAFGWLYPATHVAIEPAQLLAGLVAYPPDNPFGLYETRVWTALHQLLALPLLAGVGERALNEIVSGGVGALAFAALAAVARALGAPPAWAAIAPFLLWAHNPVGWGWGYPILLVGHPHTYGMAALAWVVLACGVLGSGRLALGAALLGFAPALHPSLGASMAALAALAALPGWRALR
;
A
#
# COMPACT_ATOMS: atom_id res chain seq x y z
N MET A 1 -20.93 -26.90 1.47
CA MET A 1 -20.41 -26.10 0.35
C MET A 1 -19.34 -26.94 -0.32
N SER A 2 -19.52 -27.35 -1.59
CA SER A 2 -18.54 -28.21 -2.25
C SER A 2 -17.21 -27.48 -2.44
N ALA A 3 -16.12 -28.24 -2.42
CA ALA A 3 -14.73 -27.78 -2.46
C ALA A 3 -14.29 -27.21 -3.83
N ASP A 4 -15.21 -27.06 -4.80
CA ASP A 4 -14.86 -27.01 -6.22
C ASP A 4 -14.92 -25.63 -6.89
N ALA A 5 -14.70 -24.55 -6.14
CA ALA A 5 -14.48 -23.27 -6.82
C ALA A 5 -13.46 -22.41 -6.07
N VAL A 6 -12.17 -22.66 -6.32
CA VAL A 6 -11.25 -21.53 -6.38
C VAL A 6 -11.83 -20.60 -7.43
N ALA A 7 -12.40 -19.47 -6.99
CA ALA A 7 -13.10 -18.55 -7.86
C ALA A 7 -12.18 -18.21 -9.05
N ALA A 8 -12.64 -18.49 -10.27
CA ALA A 8 -11.85 -18.22 -11.46
C ALA A 8 -11.41 -16.75 -11.48
N PRO A 9 -10.17 -16.44 -11.91
CA PRO A 9 -9.67 -15.08 -11.91
C PRO A 9 -10.64 -14.14 -12.63
N ARG A 10 -11.05 -13.07 -11.94
CA ARG A 10 -12.03 -12.13 -12.50
C ARG A 10 -11.51 -11.51 -13.81
N PRO A 11 -12.31 -11.48 -14.90
CA PRO A 11 -11.91 -10.84 -16.14
C PRO A 11 -11.73 -9.34 -15.92
N LYS A 12 -10.79 -8.76 -16.69
CA LYS A 12 -10.46 -7.31 -16.68
C LYS A 12 -10.03 -6.77 -15.30
N PHE A 13 -9.65 -7.64 -14.35
CA PHE A 13 -9.14 -7.24 -13.03
C PHE A 13 -7.98 -6.25 -13.15
N GLY A 14 -6.97 -6.60 -13.97
CA GLY A 14 -5.80 -5.74 -14.17
C GLY A 14 -6.16 -4.35 -14.71
N ARG A 15 -7.15 -4.24 -15.62
CA ARG A 15 -7.58 -2.93 -16.15
C ARG A 15 -8.19 -2.04 -15.07
N ALA A 16 -9.00 -2.62 -14.18
CA ALA A 16 -9.59 -1.86 -13.08
C ALA A 16 -8.54 -1.40 -12.07
N VAL A 17 -7.61 -2.29 -11.70
CA VAL A 17 -6.53 -1.98 -10.76
C VAL A 17 -5.57 -0.94 -11.33
N LEU A 18 -5.14 -1.10 -12.59
CA LEU A 18 -4.28 -0.12 -13.27
C LEU A 18 -4.99 1.22 -13.51
N GLY A 19 -6.28 1.20 -13.85
CA GLY A 19 -7.09 2.42 -13.97
C GLY A 19 -7.21 3.16 -12.64
N GLY A 20 -7.49 2.44 -11.54
CA GLY A 20 -7.47 2.99 -10.20
C GLY A 20 -6.10 3.54 -9.83
N ALA A 21 -5.01 2.79 -10.09
CA ALA A 21 -3.64 3.22 -9.82
C ALA A 21 -3.27 4.51 -10.55
N ALA A 22 -3.62 4.64 -11.84
CA ALA A 22 -3.36 5.84 -12.61
C ALA A 22 -4.11 7.06 -12.06
N LEU A 23 -5.38 6.89 -11.69
CA LEU A 23 -6.16 7.94 -11.03
C LEU A 23 -5.55 8.30 -9.68
N GLY A 24 -5.21 7.30 -8.86
CA GLY A 24 -4.58 7.50 -7.57
C GLY A 24 -3.25 8.23 -7.67
N PHE A 25 -2.44 7.94 -8.69
CA PHE A 25 -1.20 8.66 -8.97
C PHE A 25 -1.48 10.13 -9.27
N ALA A 26 -2.40 10.40 -10.19
CA ALA A 26 -2.77 11.76 -10.57
C ALA A 26 -3.28 12.56 -9.36
N PHE A 27 -4.15 11.96 -8.54
CA PHE A 27 -4.65 12.61 -7.33
C PHE A 27 -3.55 12.82 -6.28
N GLY A 28 -2.73 11.81 -6.01
CA GLY A 28 -1.61 11.94 -5.09
C GLY A 28 -0.64 13.04 -5.52
N TRP A 29 -0.34 13.13 -6.81
CA TRP A 29 0.50 14.19 -7.38
C TRP A 29 -0.13 15.59 -7.24
N LEU A 30 -1.45 15.72 -7.43
CA LEU A 30 -2.16 16.99 -7.31
C LEU A 30 -2.31 17.46 -5.85
N TYR A 31 -2.21 16.55 -4.89
CA TYR A 31 -2.30 16.84 -3.46
C TYR A 31 -1.05 16.32 -2.73
N PRO A 32 0.14 16.89 -3.02
CA PRO A 32 1.38 16.42 -2.45
C PRO A 32 1.45 16.71 -0.95
N ALA A 33 2.13 15.85 -0.21
CA ALA A 33 2.39 15.99 1.22
C ALA A 33 3.88 15.79 1.52
N THR A 34 4.32 16.26 2.69
CA THR A 34 5.65 15.98 3.22
C THR A 34 5.69 14.57 3.79
N HIS A 35 6.35 13.66 3.11
CA HIS A 35 6.37 12.24 3.45
C HIS A 35 7.44 11.94 4.50
N VAL A 36 7.02 11.45 5.68
CA VAL A 36 7.93 11.12 6.79
C VAL A 36 9.02 10.12 6.41
N ALA A 37 8.81 9.28 5.39
CA ALA A 37 9.81 8.29 4.97
C ALA A 37 11.00 8.89 4.19
N ILE A 38 10.95 10.18 3.84
CA ILE A 38 12.01 10.84 3.10
C ILE A 38 13.18 11.22 4.01
N GLU A 39 12.94 11.62 5.26
CA GLU A 39 13.99 11.99 6.21
C GLU A 39 14.96 10.82 6.51
N PRO A 40 14.50 9.62 6.88
CA PRO A 40 15.37 8.44 6.96
C PRO A 40 16.02 8.05 5.63
N ALA A 41 15.37 8.32 4.49
CA ALA A 41 15.99 8.10 3.19
C ALA A 41 17.12 9.10 2.89
N GLN A 42 16.99 10.35 3.34
CA GLN A 42 18.04 11.37 3.26
C GLN A 42 19.24 11.03 4.16
N LEU A 43 18.98 10.50 5.37
CA LEU A 43 20.03 9.95 6.23
C LEU A 43 20.78 8.80 5.53
N LEU A 44 20.05 7.86 4.94
CA LEU A 44 20.64 6.73 4.21
C LEU A 44 21.43 7.20 2.96
N ALA A 45 20.97 8.27 2.30
CA ALA A 45 21.66 8.89 1.19
C ALA A 45 22.85 9.79 1.60
N GLY A 46 23.09 9.99 2.91
CA GLY A 46 24.16 10.84 3.42
C GLY A 46 23.93 12.35 3.22
N LEU A 47 22.69 12.76 2.95
CA LEU A 47 22.31 14.17 2.74
C LEU A 47 22.01 14.92 4.03
N VAL A 48 21.57 14.18 5.06
CA VAL A 48 21.28 14.68 6.40
C VAL A 48 22.12 13.89 7.39
N ALA A 49 22.56 14.52 8.47
CA ALA A 49 23.28 13.87 9.56
C ALA A 49 22.78 14.39 10.90
N TYR A 50 22.53 13.48 11.83
CA TYR A 50 22.27 13.80 13.24
C TYR A 50 23.53 13.60 14.09
N PRO A 51 23.61 14.24 15.27
CA PRO A 51 24.58 13.87 16.29
C PRO A 51 24.51 12.36 16.62
N PRO A 52 25.65 11.68 16.88
CA PRO A 52 25.68 10.22 17.08
C PRO A 52 24.80 9.68 18.22
N ASP A 53 24.51 10.51 19.21
CA ASP A 53 23.72 10.21 20.41
C ASP A 53 22.27 10.72 20.33
N ASN A 54 21.88 11.32 19.20
CA ASN A 54 20.53 11.81 19.01
C ASN A 54 19.54 10.60 18.90
N PRO A 55 18.54 10.50 19.79
CA PRO A 55 17.65 9.35 19.82
C PRO A 55 16.78 9.21 18.55
N PHE A 56 16.43 10.33 17.91
CA PHE A 56 15.68 10.31 16.65
C PHE A 56 16.56 9.80 15.50
N GLY A 57 17.79 10.29 15.37
CA GLY A 57 18.75 9.78 14.39
C GLY A 57 19.08 8.28 14.58
N LEU A 58 19.20 7.83 15.83
CA LEU A 58 19.35 6.40 16.14
C LEU A 58 18.13 5.57 15.74
N TYR A 59 16.92 6.08 15.94
CA TYR A 59 15.70 5.41 15.48
C TYR A 59 15.67 5.30 13.95
N GLU A 60 15.81 6.42 13.24
CA GLU A 60 15.68 6.49 11.78
C GLU A 60 16.74 5.64 11.04
N THR A 61 17.95 5.53 11.58
CA THR A 61 19.03 4.73 10.97
C THR A 61 18.95 3.24 11.29
N ARG A 62 18.22 2.85 12.35
CA ARG A 62 18.10 1.44 12.79
C ARG A 62 16.82 0.77 12.30
N VAL A 63 15.80 1.54 11.93
CA VAL A 63 14.58 1.01 11.34
C VAL A 63 14.81 0.74 9.86
N TRP A 64 14.83 -0.55 9.51
CA TRP A 64 14.90 -0.99 8.13
C TRP A 64 13.50 -1.10 7.51
N THR A 65 13.28 -0.44 6.37
CA THR A 65 12.12 -0.66 5.50
C THR A 65 12.54 -0.58 4.04
N ALA A 66 11.83 -1.28 3.16
CA ALA A 66 12.01 -1.16 1.72
C ALA A 66 11.74 0.28 1.22
N LEU A 67 10.87 1.04 1.91
CA LEU A 67 10.60 2.44 1.56
C LEU A 67 11.87 3.29 1.68
N HIS A 68 12.65 3.17 2.77
CA HIS A 68 13.89 3.93 2.93
C HIS A 68 14.87 3.66 1.79
N GLN A 69 15.04 2.37 1.46
CA GLN A 69 15.97 1.93 0.42
C GLN A 69 15.55 2.47 -0.96
N LEU A 70 14.26 2.35 -1.30
CA LEU A 70 13.73 2.81 -2.58
C LEU A 70 13.77 4.34 -2.72
N LEU A 71 13.58 5.08 -1.64
CA LEU A 71 13.60 6.55 -1.64
C LEU A 71 15.02 7.13 -1.58
N ALA A 72 16.00 6.41 -1.02
CA ALA A 72 17.38 6.87 -1.00
C ALA A 72 18.02 6.87 -2.39
N LEU A 73 17.65 5.93 -3.27
CA LEU A 73 18.18 5.84 -4.64
C LEU A 73 17.97 7.12 -5.48
N PRO A 74 16.75 7.67 -5.60
CA PRO A 74 16.55 8.93 -6.34
C PRO A 74 17.24 10.12 -5.66
N LEU A 75 17.33 10.14 -4.33
CA LEU A 75 18.09 11.18 -3.60
C LEU A 75 19.58 11.14 -3.95
N LEU A 76 20.18 9.93 -3.99
CA LEU A 76 21.56 9.73 -4.44
C LEU A 76 21.77 10.12 -5.92
N ALA A 77 20.73 10.00 -6.74
CA ALA A 77 20.73 10.45 -8.13
C ALA A 77 20.48 11.96 -8.31
N GLY A 78 20.34 12.73 -7.21
CA GLY A 78 20.17 14.17 -7.23
C GLY A 78 18.71 14.65 -7.40
N VAL A 79 17.72 13.77 -7.24
CA VAL A 79 16.31 14.20 -7.21
C VAL A 79 16.07 15.03 -5.95
N GLY A 80 15.56 16.25 -6.12
CA GLY A 80 15.27 17.15 -5.00
C GLY A 80 14.13 16.63 -4.12
N GLU A 81 14.19 16.96 -2.82
CA GLU A 81 13.20 16.55 -1.82
C GLU A 81 11.76 16.86 -2.24
N ARG A 82 11.52 18.05 -2.82
CA ARG A 82 10.19 18.43 -3.31
C ARG A 82 9.67 17.49 -4.42
N ALA A 83 10.49 17.24 -5.42
CA ALA A 83 10.13 16.35 -6.52
C ALA A 83 9.90 14.92 -5.99
N LEU A 84 10.71 14.48 -5.04
CA LEU A 84 10.52 13.18 -4.40
C LEU A 84 9.20 13.12 -3.61
N ASN A 85 8.84 14.16 -2.85
CA ASN A 85 7.55 14.23 -2.18
C ASN A 85 6.38 14.12 -3.16
N GLU A 86 6.41 14.85 -4.27
CA GLU A 86 5.37 14.80 -5.31
C GLU A 86 5.25 13.39 -5.93
N ILE A 87 6.39 12.75 -6.25
CA ILE A 87 6.44 11.38 -6.76
C ILE A 87 5.89 10.38 -5.73
N VAL A 88 6.28 10.51 -4.46
CA VAL A 88 5.84 9.62 -3.39
C VAL A 88 4.35 9.80 -3.10
N SER A 89 3.84 11.03 -3.11
CA SER A 89 2.40 11.29 -2.97
C SER A 89 1.62 10.61 -4.08
N GLY A 90 2.09 10.73 -5.33
CA GLY A 90 1.54 9.98 -6.46
C GLY A 90 1.63 8.45 -6.25
N GLY A 91 2.79 7.94 -5.85
CA GLY A 91 3.00 6.50 -5.63
C GLY A 91 2.10 5.89 -4.54
N VAL A 92 1.97 6.58 -3.40
CA VAL A 92 1.09 6.17 -2.30
C VAL A 92 -0.38 6.24 -2.73
N GLY A 93 -0.78 7.30 -3.44
CA GLY A 93 -2.13 7.42 -3.99
C GLY A 93 -2.45 6.30 -4.99
N ALA A 94 -1.51 5.99 -5.89
CA ALA A 94 -1.63 4.89 -6.83
C ALA A 94 -1.85 3.55 -6.11
N LEU A 95 -1.07 3.29 -5.07
CA LEU A 95 -1.18 2.07 -4.27
C LEU A 95 -2.54 1.99 -3.55
N ALA A 96 -2.98 3.08 -2.91
CA ALA A 96 -4.26 3.15 -2.21
C ALA A 96 -5.44 2.91 -3.16
N PHE A 97 -5.44 3.54 -4.33
CA PHE A 97 -6.51 3.39 -5.29
C PHE A 97 -6.49 2.01 -5.96
N ALA A 98 -5.31 1.47 -6.27
CA ALA A 98 -5.15 0.10 -6.75
C ALA A 98 -5.74 -0.91 -5.76
N ALA A 99 -5.47 -0.73 -4.47
CA ALA A 99 -5.94 -1.60 -3.40
C ALA A 99 -7.48 -1.61 -3.32
N LEU A 100 -8.09 -0.43 -3.28
CA LEU A 100 -9.54 -0.27 -3.20
C LEU A 100 -10.24 -0.77 -4.49
N ALA A 101 -9.64 -0.53 -5.66
CA ALA A 101 -10.14 -1.06 -6.92
C ALA A 101 -10.07 -2.59 -6.96
N ALA A 102 -8.99 -3.20 -6.44
CA ALA A 102 -8.84 -4.64 -6.32
C ALA A 102 -9.93 -5.25 -5.42
N VAL A 103 -10.20 -4.64 -4.27
CA VAL A 103 -11.28 -5.06 -3.36
C VAL A 103 -12.65 -4.94 -4.03
N ALA A 104 -12.96 -3.79 -4.65
CA ALA A 104 -14.22 -3.60 -5.38
C ALA A 104 -14.41 -4.67 -6.48
N ARG A 105 -13.33 -5.03 -7.21
CA ARG A 105 -13.36 -6.12 -8.19
C ARG A 105 -13.56 -7.49 -7.55
N ALA A 106 -12.93 -7.78 -6.42
CA ALA A 106 -13.13 -9.03 -5.69
C ALA A 106 -14.59 -9.20 -5.27
N LEU A 107 -15.22 -8.11 -4.83
CA LEU A 107 -16.65 -8.04 -4.48
C LEU A 107 -17.60 -8.04 -5.70
N GLY A 108 -17.08 -8.05 -6.92
CA GLY A 108 -17.87 -8.20 -8.14
C GLY A 108 -18.22 -6.91 -8.87
N ALA A 109 -17.81 -5.73 -8.38
CA ALA A 109 -18.14 -4.44 -9.00
C ALA A 109 -17.61 -4.34 -10.45
N PRO A 110 -18.38 -3.86 -11.45
CA PRO A 110 -17.89 -3.77 -12.82
C PRO A 110 -16.57 -2.98 -12.95
N PRO A 111 -15.69 -3.26 -13.94
CA PRO A 111 -14.35 -2.68 -14.01
C PRO A 111 -14.27 -1.15 -13.92
N ALA A 112 -15.18 -0.43 -14.58
CA ALA A 112 -15.23 1.02 -14.52
C ALA A 112 -15.58 1.53 -13.11
N TRP A 113 -16.60 0.93 -12.48
CA TRP A 113 -17.00 1.27 -11.11
C TRP A 113 -15.92 0.94 -10.08
N ALA A 114 -15.21 -0.18 -10.26
CA ALA A 114 -14.10 -0.52 -9.39
C ALA A 114 -12.93 0.47 -9.50
N ALA A 115 -12.64 1.00 -10.70
CA ALA A 115 -11.61 2.01 -10.87
C ALA A 115 -11.99 3.37 -10.23
N ILE A 116 -13.29 3.70 -10.19
CA ILE A 116 -13.82 4.97 -9.65
C ILE A 116 -14.12 4.89 -8.14
N ALA A 117 -14.43 3.71 -7.60
CA ALA A 117 -14.77 3.52 -6.18
C ALA A 117 -13.78 4.16 -5.18
N PRO A 118 -12.45 4.12 -5.38
CA PRO A 118 -11.51 4.77 -4.46
C PRO A 118 -11.69 6.29 -4.41
N PHE A 119 -12.00 6.93 -5.54
CA PHE A 119 -12.29 8.36 -5.61
C PHE A 119 -13.56 8.71 -4.83
N LEU A 120 -14.62 7.90 -4.97
CA LEU A 120 -15.85 8.10 -4.21
C LEU A 120 -15.58 7.98 -2.70
N LEU A 121 -14.79 6.97 -2.28
CA LEU A 121 -14.41 6.82 -0.88
C LEU A 121 -13.64 8.05 -0.39
N TRP A 122 -12.64 8.51 -1.15
CA TRP A 122 -11.88 9.71 -0.81
C TRP A 122 -12.77 10.96 -0.69
N ALA A 123 -13.70 11.16 -1.63
CA ALA A 123 -14.63 12.30 -1.62
C ALA A 123 -15.58 12.28 -0.40
N HIS A 124 -15.87 11.11 0.17
CA HIS A 124 -16.63 10.98 1.41
C HIS A 124 -15.81 11.21 2.69
N ASN A 125 -14.53 11.59 2.56
CA ASN A 125 -13.64 11.96 3.65
C ASN A 125 -13.64 10.96 4.83
N PRO A 126 -13.09 9.74 4.64
CA PRO A 126 -13.14 8.68 5.64
C PRO A 126 -12.36 9.00 6.91
N VAL A 127 -11.49 10.02 6.85
CA VAL A 127 -10.82 10.61 8.02
C VAL A 127 -11.84 11.17 9.01
N GLY A 128 -12.95 11.74 8.53
CA GLY A 128 -14.00 12.35 9.35
C GLY A 128 -15.01 11.38 9.96
N TRP A 129 -14.87 10.07 9.74
CA TRP A 129 -15.87 9.09 10.19
C TRP A 129 -15.75 8.71 11.68
N GLY A 130 -14.79 9.28 12.41
CA GLY A 130 -14.66 9.09 13.86
C GLY A 130 -13.95 7.79 14.27
N TRP A 131 -13.21 7.15 13.37
CA TRP A 131 -12.37 6.00 13.71
C TRP A 131 -11.20 6.42 14.61
N GLY A 132 -10.84 5.60 15.60
CA GLY A 132 -9.68 5.83 16.46
C GLY A 132 -8.34 5.82 15.71
N TYR A 133 -8.32 5.23 14.50
CA TYR A 133 -7.20 5.30 13.57
C TYR A 133 -7.73 5.75 12.20
N PRO A 134 -7.29 6.92 11.69
CA PRO A 134 -7.87 7.49 10.47
C PRO A 134 -7.49 6.70 9.23
N ILE A 135 -8.41 6.61 8.27
CA ILE A 135 -8.16 6.02 6.95
C ILE A 135 -7.63 7.13 6.04
N LEU A 136 -6.32 7.15 5.85
CA LEU A 136 -5.62 8.17 5.06
C LEU A 136 -5.32 7.61 3.66
N LEU A 137 -5.82 8.27 2.60
CA LEU A 137 -5.65 7.81 1.22
C LEU A 137 -4.60 8.62 0.45
N VAL A 138 -4.72 9.94 0.42
CA VAL A 138 -3.82 10.88 -0.28
C VAL A 138 -3.69 12.18 0.53
N GLY A 139 -2.63 12.97 0.31
CA GLY A 139 -2.48 14.29 0.93
C GLY A 139 -2.12 14.27 2.42
N HIS A 140 -1.49 13.21 2.90
CA HIS A 140 -1.08 13.07 4.30
C HIS A 140 0.38 12.62 4.43
N PRO A 141 1.07 13.01 5.53
CA PRO A 141 2.49 12.75 5.71
C PRO A 141 2.82 11.31 6.15
N HIS A 142 1.83 10.55 6.64
CA HIS A 142 1.99 9.27 7.34
C HIS A 142 2.30 8.06 6.42
N THR A 143 3.41 8.17 5.70
CA THR A 143 3.83 7.31 4.58
C THR A 143 3.80 5.82 4.90
N TYR A 144 4.36 5.37 6.03
CA TYR A 144 4.40 3.94 6.38
C TYR A 144 3.01 3.35 6.55
N GLY A 145 2.15 4.01 7.32
CA GLY A 145 0.79 3.55 7.56
C GLY A 145 -0.03 3.53 6.28
N MET A 146 0.04 4.61 5.49
CA MET A 146 -0.67 4.71 4.22
C MET A 146 -0.22 3.64 3.21
N ALA A 147 1.08 3.55 2.95
CA ALA A 147 1.64 2.62 1.97
C ALA A 147 1.44 1.17 2.40
N ALA A 148 1.73 0.83 3.66
CA ALA A 148 1.60 -0.54 4.12
C ALA A 148 0.15 -1.01 4.22
N LEU A 149 -0.78 -0.16 4.70
CA LEU A 149 -2.20 -0.47 4.71
C LEU A 149 -2.72 -0.71 3.29
N ALA A 150 -2.40 0.20 2.36
CA ALA A 150 -2.78 0.03 0.97
C ALA A 150 -2.19 -1.25 0.36
N TRP A 151 -0.93 -1.58 0.66
CA TRP A 151 -0.29 -2.80 0.19
C TRP A 151 -0.99 -4.07 0.67
N VAL A 152 -1.30 -4.17 1.96
CA VAL A 152 -1.99 -5.35 2.51
C VAL A 152 -3.43 -5.46 2.01
N VAL A 153 -4.13 -4.32 1.86
CA VAL A 153 -5.47 -4.29 1.28
C VAL A 153 -5.45 -4.72 -0.20
N LEU A 154 -4.44 -4.30 -0.96
CA LEU A 154 -4.22 -4.76 -2.34
C LEU A 154 -4.00 -6.27 -2.37
N ALA A 155 -3.15 -6.80 -1.51
CA ALA A 155 -2.90 -8.23 -1.42
C ALA A 155 -4.19 -9.01 -1.12
N CYS A 156 -5.00 -8.54 -0.16
CA CYS A 156 -6.32 -9.11 0.15
C CYS A 156 -7.29 -9.04 -1.06
N GLY A 157 -7.35 -7.91 -1.76
CA GLY A 157 -8.19 -7.78 -2.96
C GLY A 157 -7.75 -8.70 -4.10
N VAL A 158 -6.44 -8.88 -4.29
CA VAL A 158 -5.88 -9.82 -5.25
C VAL A 158 -6.21 -11.27 -4.87
N LEU A 159 -6.04 -11.66 -3.61
CA LEU A 159 -6.44 -12.98 -3.10
C LEU A 159 -7.94 -13.22 -3.30
N GLY A 160 -8.79 -12.29 -2.88
CA GLY A 160 -10.24 -12.36 -3.03
C GLY A 160 -10.72 -12.39 -4.47
N SER A 161 -9.87 -12.00 -5.43
CA SER A 161 -10.15 -12.11 -6.86
C SER A 161 -9.76 -13.45 -7.49
N GLY A 162 -9.27 -14.41 -6.69
CA GLY A 162 -8.82 -15.74 -7.12
C GLY A 162 -7.36 -15.80 -7.59
N ARG A 163 -6.59 -14.71 -7.46
CA ARG A 163 -5.20 -14.61 -7.95
C ARG A 163 -4.21 -14.97 -6.85
N LEU A 164 -4.25 -16.23 -6.41
CA LEU A 164 -3.59 -16.69 -5.20
C LEU A 164 -2.06 -16.45 -5.18
N ALA A 165 -1.35 -16.80 -6.26
CA ALA A 165 0.11 -16.65 -6.32
C ALA A 165 0.56 -15.19 -6.19
N LEU A 166 -0.11 -14.28 -6.92
CA LEU A 166 0.20 -12.85 -6.85
C LEU A 166 -0.15 -12.28 -5.48
N GLY A 167 -1.31 -12.65 -4.92
CA GLY A 167 -1.73 -12.20 -3.60
C GLY A 167 -0.79 -12.68 -2.50
N ALA A 168 -0.32 -13.93 -2.58
CA ALA A 168 0.67 -14.49 -1.65
C ALA A 168 2.03 -13.79 -1.78
N ALA A 169 2.49 -13.51 -3.00
CA ALA A 169 3.74 -12.77 -3.23
C ALA A 169 3.66 -11.35 -2.63
N LEU A 170 2.54 -10.65 -2.84
CA LEU A 170 2.30 -9.34 -2.23
C LEU A 170 2.31 -9.42 -0.70
N LEU A 171 1.62 -10.38 -0.09
CA LEU A 171 1.65 -10.58 1.37
C LEU A 171 3.06 -10.90 1.88
N GLY A 172 3.83 -11.72 1.16
CA GLY A 172 5.20 -12.05 1.52
C GLY A 172 6.13 -10.84 1.57
N PHE A 173 5.87 -9.82 0.76
CA PHE A 173 6.65 -8.57 0.77
C PHE A 173 6.17 -7.56 1.82
N ALA A 174 4.94 -7.71 2.34
CA ALA A 174 4.35 -6.74 3.28
C ALA A 174 5.21 -6.45 4.53
N PRO A 175 5.91 -7.43 5.16
CA PRO A 175 6.79 -7.16 6.30
C PRO A 175 7.94 -6.20 5.98
N ALA A 176 8.40 -6.13 4.72
CA ALA A 176 9.44 -5.21 4.32
C ALA A 176 8.97 -3.76 4.23
N LEU A 177 7.65 -3.53 4.11
CA LEU A 177 7.05 -2.20 4.20
C LEU A 177 6.70 -1.85 5.65
N HIS A 178 6.14 -2.81 6.38
CA HIS A 178 5.72 -2.63 7.76
C HIS A 178 5.69 -3.98 8.50
N PRO A 179 6.65 -4.27 9.40
CA PRO A 179 6.83 -5.60 9.98
C PRO A 179 5.58 -6.15 10.68
N SER A 180 5.00 -5.39 11.61
CA SER A 180 3.86 -5.85 12.41
C SER A 180 2.59 -6.03 11.59
N LEU A 181 2.24 -5.07 10.73
CA LEU A 181 1.07 -5.15 9.86
C LEU A 181 1.20 -6.28 8.84
N GLY A 182 2.37 -6.40 8.20
CA GLY A 182 2.65 -7.46 7.24
C GLY A 182 2.58 -8.86 7.86
N ALA A 183 3.24 -9.06 9.00
CA ALA A 183 3.21 -10.34 9.72
C ALA A 183 1.79 -10.69 10.20
N SER A 184 1.07 -9.73 10.77
CA SER A 184 -0.31 -9.93 11.24
C SER A 184 -1.24 -10.32 10.09
N MET A 185 -1.13 -9.63 8.95
CA MET A 185 -1.98 -9.94 7.80
C MET A 185 -1.64 -11.29 7.17
N ALA A 186 -0.35 -11.63 7.07
CA ALA A 186 0.08 -12.94 6.57
C ALA A 186 -0.46 -14.09 7.45
N ALA A 187 -0.42 -13.92 8.79
CA ALA A 187 -0.97 -14.88 9.72
C ALA A 187 -2.50 -15.03 9.56
N LEU A 188 -3.23 -13.92 9.45
CA LEU A 188 -4.69 -13.94 9.22
C LEU A 188 -5.05 -14.62 7.90
N ALA A 189 -4.33 -14.32 6.82
CA ALA A 189 -4.53 -14.95 5.53
C ALA A 189 -4.26 -16.46 5.56
N ALA A 190 -3.21 -16.90 6.27
CA ALA A 190 -2.91 -18.31 6.47
C ALA A 190 -4.01 -19.03 7.27
N LEU A 191 -4.51 -18.41 8.35
CA LEU A 191 -5.63 -18.93 9.13
C LEU A 191 -6.91 -19.03 8.29
N ALA A 192 -7.20 -18.03 7.47
CA ALA A 192 -8.36 -18.03 6.57
C ALA A 192 -8.27 -19.11 5.47
N ALA A 193 -7.07 -19.56 5.12
CA ALA A 193 -6.86 -20.64 4.16
C ALA A 193 -7.04 -22.05 4.76
N LEU A 194 -6.97 -22.22 6.09
CA LEU A 194 -7.07 -23.53 6.76
C LEU A 194 -8.36 -24.31 6.45
N PRO A 195 -9.56 -23.70 6.41
CA PRO A 195 -10.78 -24.43 6.07
C PRO A 195 -10.77 -24.97 4.63
N GLY A 196 -10.22 -24.21 3.67
CA GLY A 196 -10.08 -24.63 2.28
C GLY A 196 -9.06 -25.76 2.12
N TRP A 197 -7.97 -25.74 2.88
CA TRP A 197 -7.00 -26.83 2.91
C TRP A 197 -7.62 -28.14 3.42
N ARG A 198 -8.43 -28.07 4.48
CA ARG A 198 -9.12 -29.24 5.06
C ARG A 198 -10.16 -29.84 4.11
N ALA A 199 -10.70 -29.05 3.19
CA ALA A 199 -11.64 -29.53 2.17
C ALA A 199 -10.96 -30.17 0.94
N LEU A 200 -9.64 -29.99 0.80
CA LEU A 200 -8.81 -30.58 -0.26
C LEU A 200 -8.07 -31.86 0.19
N ARG A 201 -8.19 -32.24 1.47
CA ARG A 201 -7.74 -33.52 2.02
C ARG A 201 -8.92 -34.47 2.13
#